data_AF-A0A1C7M155-F1
#
_entry.id   AF-A0A1C7M155-F1
#
_cell.length_a   1.000
_cell.length_b   1.000
_cell.length_c   1.000
_cell.angle_alpha   90.00
_cell.angle_beta   90.00
_cell.angle_gamma   90.00
#
_symmetry.space_group_name_H-M   'P 1'
#
loop_
_entity.id
_entity.type
_entity.pdbx_description
1 polymer ?
#
loop_
_entity_poly.entity_id
_entity_poly.type
_entity_poly.pdbx_seq_one_letter_code
_entity_poly.pdbx_strand_id
1 'polypeptide(L)'
;MFDFLTLSVVIDDQIFCVHGGLSPSIHSIDQIKVVDRFREIPHEGPMADLVWSDPDPEKEDFAISPRGAGYTFGSGVVYKFLETNNMSHILRAHQLCLEGYASLFDKHLSTVWARGSMYFNVFQAAPENERDGPSHQAAQNAGGKLPEYFL
;
A
#
# COMPACT_ATOMS: atom_id res chain seq x y z
N MET A 1 -6.24 -21.53 1.91
CA MET A 1 -7.22 -20.42 1.95
C MET A 1 -6.50 -19.09 1.85
N PHE A 2 -5.50 -18.83 2.71
CA PHE A 2 -4.70 -17.60 2.66
C PHE A 2 -3.90 -17.41 1.37
N ASP A 3 -3.51 -18.50 0.70
CA ASP A 3 -2.76 -18.47 -0.57
C ASP A 3 -3.56 -17.89 -1.75
N PHE A 4 -4.86 -17.61 -1.56
CA PHE A 4 -5.73 -17.00 -2.55
C PHE A 4 -5.94 -15.49 -2.33
N LEU A 5 -5.31 -14.91 -1.30
CA LEU A 5 -5.43 -13.48 -1.03
C LEU A 5 -4.64 -12.63 -2.03
N THR A 6 -5.21 -11.49 -2.40
CA THR A 6 -4.56 -10.48 -3.25
C THR A 6 -3.37 -9.85 -2.54
N LEU A 7 -2.27 -9.62 -3.26
CA LEU A 7 -1.05 -9.00 -2.71
C LEU A 7 -1.16 -7.47 -2.59
N SER A 8 -1.89 -6.84 -3.50
CA SER A 8 -2.08 -5.39 -3.55
C SER A 8 -3.40 -5.04 -4.22
N VAL A 9 -3.87 -3.81 -4.01
CA VAL A 9 -5.07 -3.25 -4.64
C VAL A 9 -4.74 -1.86 -5.17
N VAL A 10 -5.37 -1.47 -6.28
CA VAL A 10 -5.33 -0.10 -6.79
C VAL A 10 -6.71 0.52 -6.62
N ILE A 11 -6.78 1.74 -6.10
CA ILE A 11 -8.03 2.48 -5.93
C ILE A 11 -7.98 3.72 -6.83
N ASP A 12 -9.00 3.86 -7.68
CA ASP A 12 -9.22 4.98 -8.61
C ASP A 12 -7.99 5.33 -9.47
N ASP A 13 -7.14 4.35 -9.79
CA ASP A 13 -5.87 4.53 -10.51
C ASP A 13 -4.93 5.57 -9.85
N GLN A 14 -5.10 5.84 -8.56
CA GLN A 14 -4.37 6.87 -7.82
C GLN A 14 -3.67 6.33 -6.57
N ILE A 15 -4.30 5.38 -5.86
CA ILE A 15 -3.76 4.85 -4.60
C ILE A 15 -3.30 3.41 -4.79
N PHE A 16 -2.05 3.15 -4.45
CA PHE A 16 -1.51 1.80 -4.34
C PHE A 16 -1.64 1.29 -2.90
N CYS A 17 -2.40 0.22 -2.71
CA CYS A 17 -2.61 -0.42 -1.41
C CYS A 17 -1.81 -1.73 -1.30
N VAL A 18 -1.01 -1.88 -0.24
CA VAL A 18 -0.21 -3.08 0.01
C VAL A 18 -0.12 -3.37 1.52
N HIS A 19 0.01 -4.63 1.94
CA HIS A 19 0.13 -4.92 3.38
C HIS A 19 1.48 -4.46 3.95
N GLY A 20 2.56 -5.00 3.37
CA GLY A 20 3.94 -4.67 3.63
C GLY A 20 4.30 -3.36 2.95
N GLY A 21 5.25 -3.37 2.04
CA GLY A 21 5.65 -2.15 1.35
C GLY A 21 6.18 -2.46 -0.03
N LEU A 22 7.17 -1.68 -0.48
CA LEU A 22 7.75 -1.82 -1.80
C LEU A 22 8.85 -2.88 -1.83
N SER A 23 9.14 -3.40 -3.03
CA SER A 23 10.19 -4.37 -3.28
C SER A 23 11.25 -3.79 -4.21
N PRO A 24 12.56 -4.04 -3.99
CA PRO A 24 13.59 -3.67 -4.97
C PRO A 24 13.46 -4.40 -6.31
N SER A 25 12.68 -5.49 -6.35
CA SER A 25 12.42 -6.26 -7.58
C SER A 25 11.17 -5.79 -8.34
N ILE A 26 10.35 -4.92 -7.74
CA ILE A 26 9.07 -4.45 -8.30
C ILE A 26 9.12 -2.94 -8.50
N HIS A 27 9.13 -2.54 -9.75
CA HIS A 27 9.15 -1.14 -10.17
C HIS A 27 7.79 -0.70 -10.73
N SER A 28 6.99 -1.64 -11.23
CA SER A 28 5.65 -1.37 -11.75
C SER A 28 4.58 -2.31 -11.22
N ILE A 29 3.34 -1.84 -11.18
CA ILE A 29 2.17 -2.62 -10.72
C ILE A 29 1.92 -3.83 -11.62
N ASP A 30 2.23 -3.73 -12.92
CA ASP A 30 2.10 -4.85 -13.85
C ASP A 30 3.02 -6.04 -13.48
N GLN A 31 4.16 -5.78 -12.85
CA GLN A 31 5.03 -6.85 -12.34
C GLN A 31 4.39 -7.62 -11.19
N ILE A 32 3.51 -6.98 -10.40
CA ILE A 32 2.77 -7.64 -9.32
C ILE A 32 1.73 -8.60 -9.89
N LYS A 33 1.09 -8.25 -11.01
CA LYS A 33 0.04 -9.07 -11.65
C LYS A 33 0.54 -10.45 -12.08
N VAL A 34 1.83 -10.57 -12.40
CA VAL A 34 2.44 -11.81 -12.87
C VAL A 34 3.16 -12.59 -11.76
N VAL A 35 3.11 -12.13 -10.50
CA VAL A 35 3.67 -12.88 -9.37
C VAL A 35 2.85 -14.13 -9.12
N ASP A 36 3.53 -15.28 -9.09
CA ASP A 36 2.93 -16.53 -8.62
C ASP A 36 2.67 -16.45 -7.11
N ARG A 37 1.42 -16.12 -6.78
CA ARG A 37 0.93 -15.90 -5.41
C ARG A 37 0.21 -17.10 -4.82
N PHE A 38 -0.11 -18.14 -5.60
CA PHE A 38 -0.88 -19.30 -5.13
C PHE A 38 0.02 -20.32 -4.42
N ARG A 39 0.74 -19.84 -3.42
CA ARG A 39 1.74 -20.57 -2.65
C ARG A 39 1.98 -19.88 -1.31
N GLU A 40 2.66 -20.60 -0.42
CA GLU A 40 3.17 -20.00 0.82
C GLU A 40 4.16 -18.87 0.50
N ILE A 41 4.14 -17.81 1.32
CA ILE A 41 5.06 -16.68 1.17
C ILE A 41 6.50 -17.20 1.31
N PRO A 42 7.37 -17.00 0.30
CA PRO A 42 8.76 -17.43 0.38
C PRO A 42 9.54 -16.61 1.42
N HIS A 43 10.73 -17.08 1.78
CA HIS A 43 11.64 -16.33 2.67
C HIS A 43 12.19 -15.05 2.05
N GLU A 44 12.27 -14.99 0.71
CA GLU A 44 12.81 -13.85 -0.03
C GLU A 44 12.06 -13.64 -1.36
N GLY A 45 12.26 -12.47 -1.95
CA GLY A 45 11.75 -12.09 -3.25
C GLY A 45 10.46 -11.26 -3.21
N PRO A 46 9.88 -10.95 -4.38
CA PRO A 46 8.86 -9.91 -4.53
C PRO A 46 7.62 -10.11 -3.64
N MET A 47 7.14 -11.35 -3.50
CA MET A 47 5.99 -11.66 -2.65
C MET A 47 6.29 -11.45 -1.16
N ALA A 48 7.50 -11.81 -0.71
CA ALA A 48 7.92 -11.61 0.67
C ALA A 48 8.07 -10.11 0.96
N ASP A 49 8.71 -9.37 0.05
CA ASP A 49 8.95 -7.95 0.17
C ASP A 49 7.64 -7.14 0.25
N LEU A 50 6.65 -7.47 -0.59
CA LEU A 50 5.33 -6.83 -0.57
C LEU A 50 4.57 -7.05 0.74
N VAL A 51 4.89 -8.08 1.52
CA VAL A 51 4.21 -8.39 2.78
C VAL A 51 5.02 -7.92 4.00
N TRP A 52 6.35 -7.87 3.91
CA TRP A 52 7.23 -7.66 5.08
C TRP A 52 8.04 -6.36 5.07
N SER A 53 8.09 -5.63 3.95
CA SER A 53 8.90 -4.41 3.88
C SER A 53 8.28 -3.24 4.64
N ASP A 54 9.12 -2.33 5.13
CA ASP A 54 8.74 -1.19 5.97
C ASP A 54 9.32 0.14 5.47
N PRO A 55 8.58 1.26 5.53
CA PRO A 55 9.17 2.57 5.31
C PRO A 55 10.12 2.92 6.47
N ASP A 56 11.22 3.59 6.15
CA ASP A 56 12.20 4.12 7.09
C ASP A 56 12.50 5.58 6.75
N PRO A 57 12.06 6.55 7.58
CA PRO A 57 12.23 7.98 7.30
C PRO A 57 13.68 8.45 7.37
N GLU A 58 14.58 7.65 7.96
CA GLU A 58 16.01 7.97 8.06
C GLU A 58 16.81 7.49 6.84
N LYS A 59 16.15 6.88 5.85
CA LYS A 59 16.75 6.34 4.63
C LYS A 59 16.18 7.01 3.39
N GLU A 60 16.96 6.98 2.31
CA GLU A 60 16.54 7.45 0.99
C GLU A 60 16.20 6.26 0.06
N ASP A 61 17.05 5.23 0.08
CA ASP A 61 16.95 4.02 -0.73
C ASP A 61 16.50 2.80 0.08
N PHE A 62 16.47 1.63 -0.57
CA PHE A 62 16.27 0.34 0.09
C PHE A 62 17.46 -0.03 1.01
N ALA A 63 17.16 -0.65 2.15
CA ALA A 63 18.13 -1.29 3.01
C ALA A 63 17.59 -2.63 3.55
N ILE A 64 18.48 -3.51 4.02
CA ILE A 64 18.08 -4.81 4.57
C ILE A 64 17.25 -4.58 5.83
N SER A 65 16.08 -5.23 5.89
CA SER A 65 15.20 -5.12 7.03
C SER A 65 15.81 -5.73 8.30
N PRO A 66 15.79 -5.02 9.44
CA PRO A 66 16.22 -5.60 10.72
C PRO A 66 15.28 -6.70 11.23
N ARG A 67 14.10 -6.90 10.59
CA ARG A 67 13.17 -7.99 10.92
C ARG A 67 13.64 -9.35 10.44
N GLY A 68 14.64 -9.40 9.56
CA GLY A 68 15.11 -10.63 8.92
C GLY A 68 14.25 -11.08 7.72
N ALA A 69 13.29 -10.25 7.28
CA ALA A 69 12.48 -10.47 6.08
C ALA A 69 12.11 -9.11 5.44
N GLY A 70 12.09 -9.06 4.11
CA GLY A 70 11.83 -7.85 3.34
C GLY A 70 12.93 -6.80 3.46
N TYR A 71 12.58 -5.55 3.11
CA TYR A 71 13.49 -4.41 3.11
C TYR A 71 12.91 -3.24 3.91
N THR A 72 13.77 -2.36 4.38
CA THR A 72 13.35 -0.98 4.68
C THR A 72 13.49 -0.12 3.44
N PHE A 73 12.68 0.92 3.28
CA PHE A 73 12.75 1.82 2.13
C PHE A 73 12.46 3.27 2.48
N GLY A 74 13.19 4.16 1.83
CA GLY A 74 13.11 5.61 2.04
C GLY A 74 12.16 6.36 1.12
N SER A 75 12.22 7.69 1.24
CA SER A 75 11.41 8.62 0.43
C SER A 75 11.69 8.51 -1.07
N GLY A 76 12.96 8.36 -1.47
CA GLY A 76 13.36 8.25 -2.87
C GLY A 76 12.71 7.05 -3.57
N VAL A 77 12.61 5.92 -2.86
CA VAL A 77 11.90 4.72 -3.34
C VAL A 77 10.41 5.00 -3.56
N VAL A 78 9.76 5.65 -2.59
CA VAL A 78 8.32 5.97 -2.66
C VAL A 78 8.03 6.89 -3.84
N TYR A 79 8.75 8.00 -3.97
CA TYR A 79 8.52 8.97 -5.04
C TYR A 79 8.75 8.34 -6.42
N LYS A 80 9.83 7.58 -6.58
CA LYS A 80 10.12 6.90 -7.84
C LYS A 80 9.03 5.90 -8.22
N PHE A 81 8.53 5.12 -7.26
CA PHE A 81 7.47 4.16 -7.52
C PHE A 81 6.16 4.86 -7.93
N LEU A 82 5.77 5.91 -7.22
CA LEU A 82 4.58 6.70 -7.53
C LEU A 82 4.67 7.35 -8.91
N GLU A 83 5.79 7.99 -9.23
CA GLU A 83 6.03 8.60 -10.54
C GLU A 83 5.97 7.56 -11.66
N THR A 84 6.66 6.43 -11.49
CA THR A 84 6.70 5.35 -12.50
C THR A 84 5.32 4.78 -12.81
N ASN A 85 4.44 4.72 -11.81
CA ASN A 85 3.10 4.13 -11.93
C ASN A 85 1.99 5.17 -12.09
N ASN A 86 2.33 6.47 -12.21
CA ASN A 86 1.39 7.58 -12.29
C ASN A 86 0.36 7.57 -11.14
N MET A 87 0.84 7.36 -9.92
CA MET A 87 0.03 7.30 -8.70
C MET A 87 0.36 8.46 -7.78
N SER A 88 -0.57 8.78 -6.88
CA SER A 88 -0.44 9.88 -5.94
C SER A 88 -0.06 9.41 -4.54
N HIS A 89 -0.44 8.18 -4.14
CA HIS A 89 -0.31 7.75 -2.75
C HIS A 89 -0.09 6.25 -2.58
N ILE A 90 0.65 5.88 -1.52
CA ILE A 90 0.78 4.50 -1.04
C ILE A 90 0.04 4.35 0.29
N LEU A 91 -0.90 3.43 0.35
CA LEU A 91 -1.57 3.04 1.59
C LEU A 91 -1.07 1.66 2.04
N ARG A 92 -0.61 1.58 3.28
CA ARG A 92 -0.07 0.33 3.82
C ARG A 92 -0.49 0.02 5.26
N ALA A 93 -0.12 -1.16 5.75
CA ALA A 93 -0.35 -1.56 7.14
C ALA A 93 0.95 -2.01 7.83
N HIS A 94 0.93 -3.15 8.53
CA HIS A 94 2.08 -3.86 9.11
C HIS A 94 2.76 -3.23 10.34
N GLN A 95 2.94 -1.91 10.38
CA GLN A 95 3.55 -1.23 11.52
C GLN A 95 2.49 -0.66 12.47
N LEU A 96 2.73 -0.82 13.77
CA LEU A 96 1.86 -0.28 14.81
C LEU A 96 1.85 1.26 14.74
N CYS A 97 0.66 1.84 14.60
CA CYS A 97 0.43 3.27 14.75
C CYS A 97 -0.44 3.53 15.99
N LEU A 98 0.05 4.34 16.93
CA LEU A 98 -0.67 4.64 18.16
C LEU A 98 -2.00 5.37 17.91
N GLU A 99 -1.98 6.30 16.94
CA GLU A 99 -3.15 7.10 16.53
C GLU A 99 -4.02 6.38 15.47
N GLY A 100 -3.78 5.09 15.22
CA GLY A 100 -4.48 4.32 14.19
C GLY A 100 -3.99 4.56 12.76
N TYR A 101 -3.23 5.63 12.52
CA TYR A 101 -2.48 5.85 11.29
C TYR A 101 -1.24 6.73 11.51
N ALA A 102 -0.36 6.74 10.52
CA ALA A 102 0.76 7.66 10.41
C ALA A 102 1.02 7.98 8.93
N SER A 103 1.37 9.21 8.62
CA SER A 103 1.78 9.63 7.26
C SER A 103 3.26 9.96 7.23
N LEU A 104 3.93 9.55 6.16
CA LEU A 104 5.35 9.75 5.90
C LEU A 104 5.55 10.38 4.51
N PHE A 105 6.77 10.89 4.28
CA PHE A 105 7.25 11.34 2.96
C PHE A 105 6.33 12.38 2.31
N ASP A 106 6.09 13.49 3.00
CA ASP A 106 5.19 14.56 2.54
C ASP A 106 3.78 14.07 2.21
N LYS A 107 3.27 13.11 3.00
CA LYS A 107 1.96 12.48 2.85
C LYS A 107 1.80 11.64 1.57
N HIS A 108 2.88 11.16 0.97
CA HIS A 108 2.82 10.21 -0.16
C HIS A 108 2.75 8.74 0.28
N LEU A 109 2.93 8.47 1.57
CA LEU A 109 2.74 7.15 2.16
C LEU A 109 2.00 7.26 3.49
N SER A 110 0.95 6.47 3.66
CA SER A 110 0.24 6.34 4.94
C SER A 110 0.23 4.89 5.42
N THR A 111 0.57 4.70 6.69
CA THR A 111 0.41 3.44 7.41
C THR A 111 -0.88 3.49 8.22
N VAL A 112 -1.73 2.49 8.10
CA VAL A 112 -2.95 2.33 8.90
C VAL A 112 -2.85 1.09 9.80
N TRP A 113 -3.39 1.20 11.01
CA TRP A 113 -3.40 0.13 12.00
C TRP A 113 -4.74 0.11 12.73
N ALA A 114 -5.53 -0.94 12.52
CA ALA A 114 -6.78 -1.12 13.25
C ALA A 114 -6.49 -1.61 14.68
N ARG A 115 -6.82 -0.80 15.69
CA ARG A 115 -6.77 -1.20 17.11
C ARG A 115 -8.10 -0.89 17.81
N GLY A 116 -8.77 -1.92 18.33
CA GLY A 116 -9.99 -1.76 19.12
C GLY A 116 -11.19 -1.25 18.29
N SER A 117 -11.95 -0.31 18.84
CA SER A 117 -13.15 0.29 18.21
C SER A 117 -12.85 1.38 17.15
N MET A 118 -11.58 1.58 16.79
CA MET A 118 -11.19 2.52 15.73
C MET A 118 -11.34 1.87 14.36
N TYR A 119 -12.46 2.12 13.70
CA TYR A 119 -12.64 1.85 12.28
C TYR A 119 -11.93 2.96 11.50
N PHE A 120 -10.83 2.62 10.84
CA PHE A 120 -10.05 3.61 10.10
C PHE A 120 -10.71 3.92 8.76
N ASN A 121 -10.93 5.20 8.46
CA ASN A 121 -11.44 5.63 7.16
C ASN A 121 -10.27 5.91 6.23
N VAL A 122 -10.19 5.19 5.11
CA VAL A 122 -9.16 5.37 4.07
C VAL A 122 -9.07 6.83 3.60
N PHE A 123 -10.20 7.53 3.53
CA PHE A 123 -10.26 8.94 3.12
C PHE A 123 -9.64 9.91 4.14
N GLN A 124 -9.51 9.52 5.41
CA GLN A 124 -8.76 10.31 6.40
C GLN A 124 -7.25 10.09 6.29
N ALA A 125 -6.81 8.88 5.91
CA ALA A 125 -5.38 8.58 5.71
C ALA A 125 -4.82 9.13 4.39
N ALA A 126 -5.69 9.43 3.43
CA ALA A 126 -5.37 9.95 2.11
C ALA A 126 -6.31 11.13 1.79
N PRO A 127 -6.12 12.31 2.45
CA PRO A 127 -7.06 13.43 2.41
C PRO A 127 -7.30 14.00 1.01
N GLU A 128 -6.35 13.79 0.08
CA GLU A 128 -6.50 14.11 -1.34
C GLU A 128 -7.71 13.42 -1.99
N ASN A 129 -8.20 12.33 -1.41
CA ASN A 129 -9.38 11.58 -1.86
C ASN A 129 -10.67 11.97 -1.12
N GLU A 130 -10.68 13.04 -0.32
CA GLU A 130 -11.89 13.52 0.36
C GLU A 130 -13.04 13.81 -0.63
N ARG A 131 -12.72 14.15 -1.89
CA ARG A 131 -13.69 14.39 -2.97
C ARG A 131 -14.54 13.16 -3.31
N ASP A 132 -14.04 11.96 -3.05
CA ASP A 132 -14.67 10.68 -3.37
C ASP A 132 -15.18 9.95 -2.11
N GLY A 133 -15.20 10.66 -0.97
CA GLY A 133 -15.66 10.12 0.30
C GLY A 133 -17.15 9.71 0.29
N PRO A 134 -17.62 8.96 1.31
CA PRO A 134 -18.98 8.42 1.36
C PRO A 134 -20.06 9.50 1.30
N SER A 135 -19.75 10.70 1.80
CA SER A 135 -20.59 11.90 1.74
C SER A 135 -20.78 12.44 0.31
N HIS A 136 -19.85 12.18 -0.61
CA HIS A 136 -19.95 12.54 -2.02
C HIS A 136 -20.44 11.39 -2.91
N GLN A 137 -20.17 10.13 -2.54
CA GLN A 137 -20.73 8.95 -3.23
C GLN A 137 -22.25 8.81 -3.05
N ALA A 138 -22.81 9.26 -1.92
CA ALA A 138 -24.27 9.29 -1.72
C ALA A 138 -25.00 10.19 -2.75
N ALA A 139 -24.30 11.17 -3.33
CA ALA A 139 -24.84 12.04 -4.38
C ALA A 139 -24.60 11.52 -5.81
N GLN A 140 -23.67 10.58 -6.01
CA GLN A 140 -23.24 10.11 -7.34
C GLN A 140 -23.63 8.65 -7.66
N ASN A 141 -24.13 7.88 -6.70
CA ASN A 141 -24.56 6.49 -6.87
C ASN A 141 -25.92 6.32 -7.60
N ALA A 142 -26.10 7.06 -8.68
CA ALA A 142 -27.10 6.76 -9.71
C ALA A 142 -26.49 6.12 -10.99
N GLY A 143 -25.16 5.89 -11.08
CA GLY A 143 -24.60 5.27 -12.28
C GLY A 143 -23.10 4.92 -12.38
N GLY A 144 -22.34 4.85 -11.27
CA GLY A 144 -20.89 4.58 -11.33
C GLY A 144 -20.51 3.09 -11.39
N LYS A 145 -19.51 2.74 -12.21
CA LYS A 145 -18.89 1.39 -12.30
C LYS A 145 -18.26 0.98 -10.96
N LEU A 146 -18.39 -0.30 -10.62
CA LEU A 146 -17.77 -0.92 -9.44
C LEU A 146 -16.24 -0.94 -9.54
N PRO A 147 -15.51 -0.89 -8.40
CA PRO A 147 -14.06 -1.01 -8.38
C PRO A 147 -13.61 -2.35 -8.98
N GLU A 148 -12.54 -2.32 -9.79
CA GLU A 148 -11.95 -3.54 -10.37
C GLU A 148 -11.13 -4.29 -9.30
N TYR A 149 -11.69 -5.40 -8.83
CA TYR A 149 -10.97 -6.37 -8.03
C TYR A 149 -10.18 -7.29 -8.96
N PHE A 150 -8.86 -7.13 -9.00
CA PHE A 150 -8.00 -8.07 -9.71
C PHE A 150 -7.84 -9.33 -8.84
N LEU A 151 -8.46 -10.43 -9.29
CA LEU A 151 -8.39 -11.75 -8.67
C LEU A 151 -7.01 -12.37 -8.78
#